data_AF-A0A517XS82-F1
#
_entry.id   AF-A0A517XS82-F1
#
_cell.length_a   1.000
_cell.length_b   1.000
_cell.length_c   1.000
_cell.angle_alpha   90.00
_cell.angle_beta   90.00
_cell.angle_gamma   90.00
#
_symmetry.space_group_name_H-M   'P 1'
#
loop_
_entity.id
_entity.type
_entity.pdbx_description
1 polymer ?
#
loop_
_entity_poly.entity_id
_entity_poly.type
_entity_poly.pdbx_seq_one_letter_code
_entity_poly.pdbx_strand_id
1 'polypeptide(L)'
;MSMPPYPVRCYAPGCPELAAYKVAAHWSDGLTDELKTYSLACPACLPQLLAVARLKRAACRLAPGETLDEPGVYQLCRGGRDHSLARRPDLETGAD
;
A
#
# COMPACT_ATOMS: atom_id res chain seq x y z
N MET A 1 21.73 22.28 -2.31
CA MET A 1 21.95 21.03 -1.57
C MET A 1 20.64 20.24 -1.59
N SER A 2 20.59 19.09 -2.27
CA SER A 2 19.41 18.22 -2.19
C SER A 2 19.42 17.53 -0.84
N MET A 3 18.34 17.68 -0.08
CA MET A 3 18.16 16.99 1.19
C MET A 3 18.10 15.48 0.91
N PRO A 4 18.82 14.63 1.67
CA PRO A 4 18.72 13.19 1.48
C PRO A 4 17.27 12.75 1.72
N PRO A 5 16.72 11.86 0.89
CA PRO A 5 15.33 11.44 1.02
C PRO A 5 15.10 10.79 2.38
N TYR A 6 14.05 11.22 3.07
CA TYR A 6 13.72 10.71 4.41
C TYR A 6 13.47 9.19 4.34
N PRO A 7 14.10 8.38 5.21
CA PRO A 7 13.90 6.94 5.19
C PRO A 7 12.47 6.60 5.61
N VAL A 8 11.73 6.00 4.68
CA VAL A 8 10.38 5.49 4.94
C VAL A 8 10.50 4.09 5.54
N ARG A 9 10.00 3.92 6.76
CA ARG A 9 10.08 2.66 7.51
C ARG A 9 8.84 1.79 7.33
N CYS A 10 9.01 0.50 7.57
CA CYS A 10 7.93 -0.47 7.67
C CYS A 10 6.95 -0.07 8.79
N TYR A 11 5.65 -0.25 8.55
CA TYR A 11 4.59 0.07 9.51
C TYR A 11 4.35 -1.06 10.52
N ALA A 12 4.95 -2.23 10.32
CA ALA A 12 4.84 -3.33 11.27
C ALA A 12 5.40 -2.90 12.64
N PRO A 13 4.66 -3.08 13.75
CA PRO A 13 5.12 -2.69 15.07
C PRO A 13 6.48 -3.31 15.42
N GLY A 14 7.43 -2.47 15.80
CA GLY A 14 8.79 -2.91 16.16
C GLY A 14 9.70 -3.30 15.00
N CYS A 15 9.26 -3.20 13.74
CA CYS A 15 10.11 -3.49 12.58
C CYS A 15 11.00 -2.27 12.24
N PRO A 16 12.35 -2.39 12.30
CA PRO A 16 13.24 -1.29 11.97
C PRO A 16 13.46 -1.13 10.46
N GLU A 17 13.04 -2.10 9.66
CA GLU A 17 13.37 -2.16 8.23
C GLU A 17 12.75 -1.02 7.41
N LEU A 18 13.40 -0.71 6.29
CA LEU A 18 12.87 0.23 5.32
C LEU A 18 11.72 -0.39 4.53
N ALA A 19 10.71 0.43 4.22
CA ALA A 19 9.64 0.01 3.35
C ALA A 19 10.14 -0.11 1.91
N ALA A 20 9.86 -1.25 1.29
CA ALA A 20 10.08 -1.49 -0.14
C ALA A 20 8.76 -1.45 -0.92
N TYR A 21 7.63 -1.58 -0.21
CA TYR A 21 6.31 -1.70 -0.81
C TYR A 21 5.29 -0.80 -0.11
N LYS A 22 4.31 -0.34 -0.89
CA LYS A 22 3.09 0.31 -0.41
C LYS A 22 1.93 -0.65 -0.62
N VAL A 23 1.16 -0.89 0.43
CA VAL A 23 -0.10 -1.63 0.36
C VAL A 23 -1.22 -0.61 0.28
N ALA A 24 -1.96 -0.63 -0.83
CA ALA A 24 -2.99 0.37 -1.11
C ALA A 24 -4.12 -0.21 -1.95
N ALA A 25 -5.26 0.46 -1.98
CA ALA A 25 -6.37 0.16 -2.88
C ALA A 25 -6.81 1.41 -3.63
N HIS A 26 -7.30 1.24 -4.84
CA HIS A 26 -7.95 2.32 -5.55
C HIS A 26 -9.32 2.60 -4.93
N TRP A 27 -9.60 3.86 -4.62
CA TRP A 27 -10.89 4.33 -4.15
C TRP A 27 -11.39 5.40 -5.10
N SER A 28 -12.70 5.42 -5.33
CA SER A 28 -13.36 6.46 -6.12
C SER A 28 -14.74 6.76 -5.57
N ASP A 29 -15.16 8.01 -5.58
CA ASP A 29 -16.55 8.44 -5.35
C ASP A 29 -17.32 8.75 -6.64
N GLY A 30 -16.72 8.44 -7.80
CA GLY A 30 -17.24 8.74 -9.12
C GLY A 30 -16.89 10.14 -9.65
N LEU A 31 -16.27 11.00 -8.83
CA LEU A 31 -15.72 12.29 -9.24
C LEU A 31 -14.19 12.34 -9.06
N THR A 32 -13.70 11.79 -7.95
CA THR A 32 -12.30 11.79 -7.56
C THR A 32 -11.80 10.36 -7.40
N ASP A 33 -10.56 10.14 -7.83
CA ASP A 33 -9.86 8.86 -7.70
C ASP A 33 -8.63 9.02 -6.81
N GLU A 34 -8.48 8.15 -5.82
CA GLU A 34 -7.33 8.15 -4.90
C GLU A 34 -6.76 6.74 -4.68
N LEU A 35 -5.43 6.68 -4.57
CA LEU A 35 -4.74 5.48 -4.09
C LEU A 35 -4.69 5.46 -2.54
N LYS A 36 -5.74 4.92 -1.93
CA LYS A 36 -5.90 4.81 -0.47
C LYS A 36 -4.83 3.89 0.13
N THR A 37 -3.95 4.46 0.94
CA THR A 37 -2.84 3.73 1.56
C THR A 37 -3.27 3.05 2.87
N TYR A 38 -2.96 1.76 3.03
CA TYR A 38 -3.17 1.02 4.28
C TYR A 38 -1.89 0.90 5.11
N SER A 39 -0.75 0.62 4.46
CA SER A 39 0.53 0.45 5.13
C SER A 39 1.72 0.51 4.18
N LEU A 40 2.90 0.80 4.73
CA LEU A 40 4.18 0.66 4.04
C LEU A 40 4.92 -0.55 4.63
N ALA A 41 5.46 -1.42 3.78
CA ALA A 41 5.94 -2.74 4.17
C ALA A 41 7.36 -3.00 3.66
N CYS A 42 8.21 -3.59 4.51
CA CYS A 42 9.39 -4.31 4.05
C CYS A 42 8.96 -5.69 3.47
N PRO A 43 9.83 -6.39 2.73
CA PRO A 43 9.50 -7.70 2.16
C PRO A 43 9.03 -8.73 3.20
N ALA A 44 9.67 -8.76 4.37
CA ALA A 44 9.35 -9.74 5.42
C ALA A 44 7.97 -9.54 6.04
N CYS A 45 7.55 -8.28 6.25
CA CYS A 45 6.26 -7.97 6.88
C CYS A 45 5.12 -7.82 5.86
N LEU A 46 5.41 -7.89 4.55
CA LEU A 46 4.43 -7.66 3.49
C LEU A 46 3.21 -8.58 3.60
N PRO A 47 3.34 -9.91 3.76
CA PRO A 47 2.17 -10.80 3.80
C PRO A 47 1.22 -10.47 4.96
N GLN A 48 1.77 -10.21 6.14
CA GLN A 48 0.98 -9.82 7.32
C GLN A 48 0.25 -8.49 7.10
N LEU A 49 0.96 -7.47 6.61
CA LEU A 49 0.38 -6.14 6.41
C LEU A 49 -0.65 -6.13 5.28
N LEU A 50 -0.47 -6.94 4.23
CA LEU A 50 -1.46 -7.13 3.17
C LEU A 50 -2.73 -7.81 3.71
N ALA A 51 -2.59 -8.84 4.55
CA ALA A 51 -3.73 -9.50 5.19
C ALA A 51 -4.52 -8.51 6.07
N VAL A 52 -3.83 -7.70 6.87
CA VAL A 52 -4.46 -6.65 7.69
C VAL A 52 -5.17 -5.62 6.81
N ALA A 53 -4.57 -5.21 5.68
CA ALA A 53 -5.21 -4.28 4.74
C ALA A 53 -6.51 -4.85 4.17
N ARG A 54 -6.53 -6.13 3.77
CA ARG A 54 -7.74 -6.82 3.29
C ARG A 54 -8.84 -6.85 4.35
N LEU A 55 -8.49 -7.15 5.61
CA LEU A 55 -9.45 -7.10 6.72
C LEU A 55 -10.02 -5.68 6.93
N LYS A 56 -9.17 -4.64 6.88
CA LYS A 56 -9.61 -3.24 6.99
C LYS A 56 -10.51 -2.82 5.83
N ARG A 57 -10.18 -3.24 4.61
CA ARG A 57 -11.00 -2.99 3.41
C ARG A 57 -12.36 -3.65 3.54
N ALA A 58 -12.42 -4.91 3.95
CA ALA A 58 -13.67 -5.64 4.14
C ALA A 58 -14.58 -5.03 5.21
N ALA A 59 -13.98 -4.40 6.24
CA ALA A 59 -14.73 -3.68 7.28
C ALA A 59 -15.16 -2.26 6.87
N CYS A 60 -14.66 -1.73 5.75
CA CYS A 60 -14.93 -0.38 5.29
C CYS A 60 -16.34 -0.31 4.68
N ARG A 61 -17.19 0.56 5.22
CA ARG A 61 -18.51 0.85 4.65
C ARG A 61 -18.36 1.97 3.63
N LEU A 62 -18.81 1.72 2.40
CA LEU A 62 -18.81 2.68 1.31
C LEU A 62 -20.13 3.46 1.30
N ALA A 63 -20.04 4.76 1.00
CA ALA A 63 -21.22 5.54 0.69
C ALA A 63 -21.79 5.14 -0.69
N PRO A 64 -23.07 5.43 -0.99
CA PRO A 64 -23.63 5.18 -2.32
C PRO A 64 -22.82 5.85 -3.42
N GLY A 65 -22.45 5.10 -4.45
CA GLY A 65 -21.62 5.58 -5.57
C GLY A 65 -20.11 5.42 -5.35
N GLU A 66 -19.66 5.15 -4.12
CA GLU A 66 -18.25 4.88 -3.87
C GLU A 66 -17.85 3.46 -4.30
N THR A 67 -16.60 3.34 -4.75
CA THR A 67 -15.93 2.08 -5.05
C THR A 67 -14.61 2.00 -4.29
N LEU A 68 -14.25 0.79 -3.89
CA LEU A 68 -12.98 0.51 -3.22
C LEU A 68 -12.50 -0.87 -3.63
N ASP A 69 -11.40 -0.89 -4.39
CA ASP A 69 -10.79 -2.10 -4.90
C ASP A 69 -10.19 -2.96 -3.78
N GLU A 70 -9.81 -4.18 -4.14
CA GLU A 70 -9.01 -5.02 -3.26
C GLU A 70 -7.61 -4.41 -3.05
N PRO A 71 -7.08 -4.41 -1.81
CA PRO A 71 -5.73 -3.96 -1.54
C PRO A 71 -4.69 -4.74 -2.36
N GLY A 72 -3.87 -4.00 -3.08
CA GLY A 72 -2.74 -4.50 -3.86
C GLY A 72 -1.40 -4.06 -3.29
N VAL A 73 -0.34 -4.62 -3.87
CA VAL A 73 1.05 -4.31 -3.51
C VAL A 73 1.66 -3.44 -4.60
N TYR A 74 2.30 -2.34 -4.20
CA TYR A 74 2.90 -1.37 -5.10
C TYR A 74 4.39 -1.21 -4.75
N GLN A 75 5.26 -1.29 -5.75
CA GLN A 75 6.71 -1.13 -5.56
C GLN A 75 7.03 0.33 -5.24
N LEU A 76 7.65 0.59 -4.09
CA LEU A 76 8.19 1.91 -3.79
C LEU A 76 9.51 2.11 -4.54
N CYS A 77 9.57 3.16 -5.35
CA CYS A 77 10.80 3.62 -6.00
C CYS A 77 11.33 4.84 -5.25
N ARG A 78 12.61 4.83 -4.86
CA ARG A 78 13.23 6.02 -4.25
C ARG A 78 13.16 7.19 -5.23
N GLY A 79 12.57 8.31 -4.80
CA GLY A 79 12.36 9.49 -5.65
C GLY A 79 11.21 9.37 -6.66
N GLY A 80 10.49 8.24 -6.68
CA GLY A 80 9.28 8.06 -7.47
C GLY A 80 8.07 8.70 -6.80
N ARG A 81 7.11 9.19 -7.60
CA ARG A 81 5.84 9.73 -7.11
C ARG A 81 4.80 8.61 -6.99
N ASP A 82 3.86 8.78 -6.07
CA ASP A 82 2.81 7.79 -5.76
C ASP A 82 1.95 7.39 -6.97
N HIS A 83 1.69 8.31 -7.90
CA HIS A 83 0.93 8.02 -9.12
C HIS A 83 1.68 7.16 -10.15
N SER A 84 3.00 6.96 -9.96
CA SER A 84 3.84 6.15 -10.85
C SER A 84 4.18 4.79 -10.26
N LEU A 85 3.55 4.40 -9.15
CA LEU A 85 3.87 3.14 -8.49
C LEU A 85 3.35 1.96 -9.31
N ALA A 86 4.24 1.05 -9.68
CA ALA A 86 3.88 -0.19 -10.35
C ALA A 86 3.27 -1.17 -9.35
N ARG A 87 2.07 -1.67 -9.65
CA ARG A 87 1.46 -2.79 -8.91
C ARG A 87 2.28 -4.06 -9.16
N ARG A 88 2.38 -4.91 -8.14
CA ARG A 88 3.15 -6.16 -8.10
C ARG A 88 2.23 -7.33 -7.75
N PRO A 89 1.40 -7.81 -8.70
CA PRO A 89 0.49 -8.92 -8.46
C PRO A 89 1.20 -10.20 -8.02
N ASP A 90 2.45 -10.38 -8.45
CA ASP A 90 3.33 -11.50 -8.07
C ASP A 90 3.59 -11.58 -6.57
N LEU A 91 3.40 -10.48 -5.83
CA LEU A 91 3.60 -10.40 -4.38
C LEU A 91 2.27 -10.41 -3.60
N GLU A 92 1.12 -10.50 -4.27
CA GLU A 92 -0.22 -10.41 -3.66
C GLU A 92 -0.81 -11.78 -3.29
N THR A 93 -0.35 -12.83 -3.96
CA THR A 93 -0.52 -14.24 -3.58
C THR A 93 0.77 -14.64 -2.88
N GLY A 94 0.69 -15.03 -1.61
CA GLY A 94 1.87 -15.52 -0.88
C GLY A 94 2.57 -16.57 -1.73
N ALA A 95 3.88 -16.39 -1.93
CA ALA A 95 4.74 -17.42 -2.49
C ALA A 95 4.48 -18.74 -1.74
N ASP A 96 4.08 -19.77 -2.47
CA ASP A 96 4.19 -21.16 -2.01
C ASP A 96 5.65 -21.48 -1.64
#